data_AF-A0A660RZQ2-F1
#
_entry.id   AF-A0A660RZQ2-F1
#
_cell.length_a   1.000
_cell.length_b   1.000
_cell.length_c   1.000
_cell.angle_alpha   90.00
_cell.angle_beta   90.00
_cell.angle_gamma   90.00
#
_symmetry.space_group_name_H-M   'P 1'
#
loop_
_entity.id
_entity.type
_entity.pdbx_description
1 polymer ?
#
loop_
_entity_poly.entity_id
_entity_poly.type
_entity_poly.pdbx_seq_one_letter_code
_entity_poly.pdbx_strand_id
1 'polypeptide(L)'
;MFIKPKYNFLKFILFFISLSGFLFILLEIIFNFKGQSLCKTEGCQIVHIFDVYNILNWIGLIFFVYLLFTSIIDISNIFFINFFLNLRVFLISLAIIVEGYFLTIQTWFLGKFCQYCLIIAFLFLLFMIIDYLYQKNFNKFSYLYTLSLFGSIAIFITGFIVNIPLKPIKLDSKPLIIYEKGCNHCREVINYAKNHKIDINVYEIKKFWSALRIFNINSVPVLIYQSNNKITLIIGKNDIIQWFKHHYESKTDLTSFLPTQTNGVCSILNQSCE
;
A
#
# COMPACT_ATOMS: atom_id res chain seq x y z
N MET A 1 21.72 41.17 14.88
CA MET A 1 20.78 41.00 13.74
C MET A 1 19.39 40.77 14.34
N PHE A 2 18.50 41.76 14.32
CA PHE A 2 17.17 41.64 14.95
C PHE A 2 16.31 40.62 14.18
N ILE A 3 16.09 39.45 14.76
CA ILE A 3 15.21 38.42 14.22
C ILE A 3 13.76 38.93 14.36
N LYS A 4 13.05 39.10 13.24
CA LYS A 4 11.65 39.55 13.25
C LYS A 4 10.79 38.56 14.05
N PRO A 5 9.80 39.02 14.86
CA PRO A 5 8.98 38.16 15.74
C PRO A 5 8.27 37.02 15.00
N LYS A 6 7.94 37.23 13.73
CA LYS A 6 7.36 36.21 12.83
C LYS A 6 8.21 34.93 12.71
N TYR A 7 9.53 35.04 12.73
CA TYR A 7 10.41 33.89 12.57
C TYR A 7 10.52 33.04 13.84
N ASN A 8 10.43 33.66 15.02
CA ASN A 8 10.42 32.93 16.29
C ASN A 8 9.15 32.06 16.41
N PHE A 9 8.00 32.57 15.96
CA PHE A 9 6.75 31.79 15.95
C PHE A 9 6.84 30.52 15.08
N LEU A 10 7.45 30.62 13.89
CA LEU A 10 7.65 29.46 12.99
C LEU A 10 8.58 28.41 13.62
N LYS A 11 9.65 28.82 14.33
CA LYS A 11 10.53 27.90 15.06
C LYS A 11 9.77 27.08 16.11
N PHE A 12 8.89 27.72 16.87
CA PHE A 12 8.05 27.02 17.84
C PHE A 12 7.08 26.04 17.18
N ILE A 13 6.47 26.41 16.05
CA ILE A 13 5.61 25.47 15.30
C ILE A 13 6.40 24.24 14.86
N LEU A 14 7.60 24.41 14.30
CA LEU A 14 8.45 23.29 13.89
C LEU A 14 8.80 22.37 15.07
N PHE A 15 9.08 22.95 16.24
CA PHE A 15 9.29 22.19 17.47
C PHE A 15 8.07 21.36 17.87
N PHE A 16 6.86 21.94 17.86
CA PHE A 16 5.65 21.19 18.21
C PHE A 16 5.29 20.10 17.20
N ILE A 17 5.51 20.33 15.90
CA ILE A 17 5.30 19.31 14.86
C ILE A 17 6.26 18.14 15.05
N SER A 18 7.56 18.42 15.25
CA SER A 18 8.56 17.38 15.47
C SER A 18 8.32 16.59 16.76
N LEU A 19 7.92 17.27 17.85
CA LEU A 19 7.53 16.62 19.09
C LEU A 19 6.31 15.72 18.91
N SER A 20 5.30 16.19 18.16
CA SER A 20 4.10 15.39 17.88
C SER A 20 4.45 14.13 17.11
N GLY A 21 5.25 14.23 16.04
CA GLY A 21 5.67 13.06 15.27
C GLY A 21 6.50 12.08 16.09
N PHE A 22 7.42 12.58 16.92
CA PHE A 22 8.17 11.74 17.86
C PHE A 22 7.24 10.94 18.79
N LEU A 23 6.28 11.61 19.43
CA LEU A 23 5.35 10.96 20.35
C LEU A 23 4.45 9.94 19.64
N PHE A 24 3.92 10.28 18.46
CA PHE A 24 3.07 9.37 17.68
C PHE A 24 3.79 8.07 17.31
N ILE A 25 5.03 8.16 16.82
CA ILE A 25 5.81 6.98 16.44
C ILE A 25 6.23 6.19 17.67
N LEU A 26 6.65 6.87 18.76
CA LEU A 26 7.02 6.20 20.00
C LEU A 26 5.84 5.40 20.56
N LEU A 27 4.63 5.97 20.55
CA LEU A 27 3.42 5.26 20.94
C LEU A 27 3.18 4.04 20.05
N GLU A 28 3.25 4.17 18.73
CA GLU A 28 3.06 3.03 17.81
C GLU A 28 4.06 1.91 18.09
N ILE A 29 5.34 2.23 18.32
CA ILE A 29 6.37 1.24 18.68
C ILE A 29 5.99 0.51 19.99
N ILE A 30 5.56 1.25 21.02
CA ILE A 30 5.14 0.67 22.31
C ILE A 30 3.92 -0.26 22.13
N PHE A 31 2.95 0.12 21.29
CA PHE A 31 1.79 -0.73 20.99
C PHE A 31 2.21 -1.98 20.21
N ASN A 32 3.10 -1.85 19.23
CA ASN A 32 3.59 -2.99 18.43
C ASN A 32 4.31 -4.03 19.29
N PHE A 33 5.06 -3.61 20.32
CA PHE A 33 5.66 -4.53 21.28
C PHE A 33 4.63 -5.33 22.09
N LYS A 34 3.40 -4.84 22.21
CA LYS A 34 2.26 -5.54 22.84
C LYS A 34 1.43 -6.35 21.84
N GLY A 35 1.87 -6.46 20.57
CA GLY A 35 1.12 -7.11 19.49
C GLY A 35 -0.12 -6.32 19.06
N GLN A 36 -0.17 -5.02 19.37
CA GLN A 36 -1.29 -4.12 19.02
C GLN A 36 -0.77 -2.98 18.12
N SER A 37 -1.66 -2.25 17.46
CA SER A 37 -1.32 -1.00 16.74
C SER A 37 -2.29 0.10 17.15
N LEU A 38 -1.86 1.37 17.11
CA LEU A 38 -2.73 2.52 17.27
C LEU A 38 -3.84 2.54 16.21
N CYS A 39 -3.56 1.99 15.04
CA CYS A 39 -4.48 1.96 13.91
C CYS A 39 -4.98 0.54 13.64
N LYS A 40 -6.30 0.36 13.73
CA LYS A 40 -6.97 -0.94 13.51
C LYS A 40 -7.68 -1.03 12.15
N THR A 41 -7.40 -0.11 11.22
CA THR A 41 -8.01 -0.20 9.89
C THR A 41 -7.40 -1.33 9.08
N GLU A 42 -8.17 -1.89 8.14
CA GLU A 42 -7.66 -2.92 7.21
C GLU A 42 -6.37 -2.48 6.50
N GLY A 43 -6.27 -1.21 6.13
CA GLY A 43 -5.06 -0.66 5.51
C GLY A 43 -3.84 -0.69 6.42
N CYS A 44 -4.01 -0.44 7.72
CA CYS A 44 -2.92 -0.53 8.70
C CYS A 44 -2.47 -1.99 8.88
N GLN A 45 -3.39 -2.94 8.98
CA GLN A 45 -3.05 -4.37 9.07
C GLN A 45 -2.28 -4.87 7.85
N ILE A 46 -2.72 -4.49 6.64
CA ILE A 46 -2.05 -4.86 5.40
C ILE A 46 -0.63 -4.28 5.35
N VAL A 47 -0.45 -3.01 5.72
CA VAL A 47 0.88 -2.36 5.72
C VAL A 47 1.81 -2.98 6.77
N HIS A 48 1.29 -3.36 7.94
CA HIS A 48 2.06 -4.03 9.00
C HIS A 48 2.67 -5.36 8.54
N ILE A 49 2.03 -6.08 7.62
CA ILE A 49 2.60 -7.32 7.05
C ILE A 49 3.87 -7.03 6.25
N PHE A 50 3.98 -5.87 5.61
CA PHE A 50 5.17 -5.48 4.85
C PHE A 50 6.31 -4.94 5.73
N ASP A 51 6.05 -4.62 7.00
CA ASP A 51 7.05 -4.13 7.96
C ASP A 51 7.39 -5.20 9.01
N VAL A 52 7.93 -6.33 8.54
CA VAL A 52 8.17 -7.58 9.31
C VAL A 52 8.97 -7.39 10.62
N TYR A 53 9.67 -6.26 10.78
CA TYR A 53 10.44 -5.93 12.00
C TYR A 53 10.22 -4.51 12.52
N ASN A 54 9.10 -3.87 12.15
CA ASN A 54 8.79 -2.50 12.56
C ASN A 54 9.89 -1.47 12.18
N ILE A 55 10.67 -1.78 11.13
CA ILE A 55 11.88 -1.04 10.73
C ILE A 55 11.49 0.37 10.28
N LEU A 56 10.36 0.51 9.59
CA LEU A 56 9.90 1.81 9.12
C LEU A 56 9.62 2.76 10.29
N ASN A 57 9.01 2.25 11.37
CA ASN A 57 8.78 3.04 12.57
C ASN A 57 10.08 3.40 13.30
N TRP A 58 11.08 2.50 13.34
CA TRP A 58 12.39 2.83 13.91
C TRP A 58 13.13 3.90 13.10
N ILE A 59 13.12 3.81 11.77
CA ILE A 59 13.68 4.84 10.89
C ILE A 59 12.97 6.17 11.12
N GLY A 60 11.63 6.16 11.15
CA GLY A 60 10.82 7.33 11.44
C GLY A 60 11.13 7.95 12.81
N LEU A 61 11.33 7.12 13.84
CA LEU A 61 11.68 7.58 15.19
C LEU A 61 13.01 8.33 15.19
N ILE A 62 14.05 7.73 14.60
CA ILE A 62 15.38 8.37 14.46
C ILE A 62 15.24 9.70 13.72
N PHE A 63 14.40 9.74 12.69
CA PHE A 63 14.15 10.94 11.91
C PHE A 63 13.51 12.05 12.74
N PHE A 64 12.41 11.76 13.46
CA PHE A 64 11.73 12.76 14.28
C PHE A 64 12.55 13.19 15.51
N VAL A 65 13.39 12.30 16.06
CA VAL A 65 14.40 12.67 17.07
C VAL A 65 15.37 13.70 16.50
N TYR A 66 15.89 13.48 15.28
CA TYR A 66 16.77 14.46 14.62
C TYR A 66 16.05 15.79 14.36
N LEU A 67 14.81 15.77 13.86
CA LEU A 67 14.03 16.99 13.65
C LEU A 67 13.80 17.76 14.95
N LEU A 68 13.45 17.06 16.02
CA LEU A 68 13.26 17.67 17.34
C LEU A 68 14.56 18.30 17.85
N PHE A 69 15.67 17.57 17.75
CA PHE A 69 16.99 18.06 18.12
C PHE A 69 17.39 19.32 17.35
N THR A 70 17.23 19.31 16.02
CA THR A 70 17.54 20.49 15.20
C THR A 70 16.61 21.68 15.47
N SER A 71 15.34 21.44 15.79
CA SER A 71 14.41 22.49 16.22
C SER A 71 14.80 23.11 17.56
N ILE A 72 15.27 22.33 18.53
CA ILE A 72 15.76 22.83 19.83
C ILE A 72 17.02 23.68 19.65
N ILE A 73 17.97 23.22 18.82
CA ILE A 73 19.18 23.99 18.49
C ILE A 73 18.82 25.31 17.81
N ASP A 74 17.86 25.28 16.89
CA ASP A 74 17.43 26.47 16.15
C ASP A 74 16.78 27.51 17.05
N ILE A 75 16.03 27.08 18.07
CA ILE A 75 15.48 27.97 19.12
C ILE A 75 16.62 28.53 20.00
N SER A 76 17.62 27.71 20.32
CA SER A 76 18.72 28.06 21.23
C SER A 76 19.82 28.92 20.59
N ASN A 77 19.77 29.16 19.27
CA ASN A 77 20.73 29.98 18.51
C ASN A 77 22.22 29.59 18.72
N ILE A 78 22.55 28.30 18.70
CA ILE A 78 23.91 27.77 18.96
C ILE A 78 24.83 27.92 17.72
N PHE A 79 26.15 28.05 17.92
CA PHE A 79 27.18 28.37 16.90
C PHE A 79 27.22 27.47 15.64
N PHE A 80 26.83 26.19 15.70
CA PHE A 80 26.86 25.24 14.57
C PHE A 80 25.54 25.11 13.78
N ILE A 81 24.62 26.05 13.94
CA ILE A 81 23.25 25.98 13.42
C ILE A 81 23.16 25.71 11.91
N ASN A 82 24.02 26.32 11.09
CA ASN A 82 23.90 26.26 9.62
C ASN A 82 24.10 24.86 9.04
N PHE A 83 25.02 24.07 9.59
CA PHE A 83 25.26 22.70 9.11
C PHE A 83 24.03 21.82 9.35
N PHE A 84 23.50 21.84 10.57
CA PHE A 84 22.32 21.06 10.95
C PHE A 84 21.05 21.52 10.20
N LEU A 85 20.89 22.83 9.98
CA LEU A 85 19.78 23.37 9.19
C LEU A 85 19.85 22.92 7.73
N ASN A 86 21.04 22.92 7.12
CA ASN A 86 21.22 22.42 5.75
C ASN A 86 20.90 20.92 5.67
N LEU A 87 21.45 20.12 6.59
CA LEU A 87 21.19 18.68 6.64
C LEU A 87 19.69 18.38 6.89
N ARG A 88 19.01 19.19 7.70
CA ARG A 88 17.55 19.12 7.89
C ARG A 88 16.79 19.30 6.58
N VAL A 89 17.18 20.28 5.75
CA VAL A 89 16.57 20.48 4.42
C VAL A 89 16.72 19.24 3.55
N PHE A 90 17.94 18.70 3.43
CA PHE A 90 18.19 17.49 2.63
C PHE A 90 17.36 16.31 3.11
N LEU A 91 17.35 16.06 4.42
CA LEU A 91 16.63 14.94 5.02
C LEU A 91 15.13 15.09 4.77
N ILE A 92 14.50 16.21 5.13
CA ILE A 92 13.06 16.42 4.91
C ILE A 92 12.71 16.27 3.42
N SER A 93 13.53 16.82 2.52
CA SER A 93 13.31 16.64 1.08
C SER A 93 13.32 15.17 0.65
N LEU A 94 14.25 14.35 1.16
CA LEU A 94 14.25 12.91 0.89
C LEU A 94 13.02 12.22 1.50
N ALA A 95 12.64 12.58 2.73
CA ALA A 95 11.46 12.01 3.39
C ALA A 95 10.19 12.27 2.56
N ILE A 96 9.98 13.48 2.03
CA ILE A 96 8.81 13.79 1.18
C ILE A 96 8.78 12.94 -0.08
N ILE A 97 9.92 12.69 -0.72
CA ILE A 97 10.01 11.82 -1.90
C ILE A 97 9.62 10.38 -1.53
N VAL A 98 10.12 9.87 -0.40
CA VAL A 98 9.81 8.53 0.10
C VAL A 98 8.33 8.40 0.51
N GLU A 99 7.76 9.42 1.15
CA GLU A 99 6.32 9.45 1.46
C GLU A 99 5.47 9.43 0.19
N GLY A 100 5.91 10.10 -0.88
CA GLY A 100 5.29 9.98 -2.21
C GLY A 100 5.25 8.54 -2.72
N TYR A 101 6.33 7.79 -2.53
CA TYR A 101 6.37 6.35 -2.86
C TYR A 101 5.41 5.54 -1.99
N PHE A 102 5.35 5.76 -0.67
CA PHE A 102 4.40 5.05 0.19
C PHE A 102 2.94 5.35 -0.13
N LEU A 103 2.60 6.61 -0.43
CA LEU A 103 1.27 6.99 -0.92
C LEU A 103 0.92 6.29 -2.23
N THR A 104 1.91 6.12 -3.10
CA THR A 104 1.76 5.39 -4.38
C THR A 104 1.38 3.93 -4.13
N ILE A 105 2.10 3.24 -3.24
CA ILE A 105 1.80 1.86 -2.85
C ILE A 105 0.38 1.74 -2.29
N GLN A 106 0.02 2.60 -1.33
CA GLN A 106 -1.27 2.53 -0.66
C GLN A 106 -2.45 2.82 -1.62
N THR A 107 -2.29 3.81 -2.51
CA THR A 107 -3.36 4.23 -3.43
C THR A 107 -3.55 3.26 -4.59
N TRP A 108 -2.47 2.93 -5.30
CA TRP A 108 -2.55 2.26 -6.59
C TRP A 108 -2.45 0.74 -6.48
N PHE A 109 -1.54 0.26 -5.63
CA PHE A 109 -1.27 -1.17 -5.50
C PHE A 109 -2.21 -1.82 -4.48
N LEU A 110 -2.26 -1.30 -3.25
CA LEU A 110 -3.09 -1.88 -2.17
C LEU A 110 -4.56 -1.47 -2.27
N GLY A 111 -4.85 -0.25 -2.73
CA GLY A 111 -6.21 0.29 -2.80
C GLY A 111 -6.85 0.51 -1.41
N LYS A 112 -6.02 0.60 -0.37
CA LYS A 112 -6.41 0.81 1.03
C LYS A 112 -5.42 1.75 1.69
N PHE A 113 -5.91 2.68 2.49
CA PHE A 113 -5.08 3.66 3.18
C PHE A 113 -4.82 3.27 4.63
N CYS A 114 -3.55 3.37 5.04
CA CYS A 114 -3.14 3.27 6.43
C CYS A 114 -3.26 4.66 7.08
N GLN A 115 -4.24 4.83 7.98
CA GLN A 115 -4.51 6.13 8.61
C GLN A 115 -3.29 6.63 9.42
N TYR A 116 -2.59 5.72 10.10
CA TYR A 116 -1.37 6.04 10.81
C TYR A 116 -0.29 6.60 9.87
N CYS A 117 0.03 5.90 8.77
CA CYS A 117 1.00 6.38 7.80
C CYS A 117 0.60 7.72 7.18
N LEU A 118 -0.71 7.95 6.92
CA LEU A 118 -1.18 9.25 6.41
C LEU A 118 -0.95 10.38 7.41
N ILE A 119 -1.11 10.14 8.71
CA ILE A 119 -0.79 11.13 9.75
C ILE A 119 0.71 11.46 9.73
N ILE A 120 1.57 10.44 9.67
CA ILE A 120 3.02 10.65 9.62
C ILE A 120 3.45 11.41 8.36
N ALA A 121 2.93 11.01 7.19
CA ALA A 121 3.17 11.71 5.92
C ALA A 121 2.69 13.17 5.98
N PHE A 122 1.54 13.43 6.59
CA PHE A 122 1.02 14.78 6.81
C PHE A 122 1.94 15.60 7.72
N LEU A 123 2.47 15.03 8.80
CA LEU A 123 3.41 15.71 9.68
C LEU A 123 4.71 16.09 8.95
N PHE A 124 5.26 15.20 8.11
CA PHE A 124 6.41 15.52 7.26
C PHE A 124 6.09 16.66 6.27
N LEU A 125 4.95 16.58 5.58
CA LEU A 125 4.52 17.62 4.64
C LEU A 125 4.34 18.97 5.33
N LEU A 126 3.69 18.98 6.49
CA LEU A 126 3.48 20.19 7.28
C LEU A 126 4.81 20.77 7.76
N PHE A 127 5.71 19.92 8.29
CA PHE A 127 7.05 20.34 8.69
C PHE A 127 7.79 20.99 7.53
N MET A 128 7.77 20.36 6.36
CA MET A 128 8.42 20.85 5.14
C MET A 128 7.87 22.23 4.72
N ILE A 129 6.55 22.41 4.69
CA ILE A 129 5.93 23.69 4.31
C ILE A 129 6.35 24.81 5.27
N ILE A 130 6.26 24.56 6.58
CA ILE A 130 6.64 25.56 7.58
C ILE A 130 8.14 25.86 7.52
N ASP A 131 8.98 24.84 7.35
CA ASP A 131 10.43 25.01 7.28
C ASP A 131 10.86 25.70 5.98
N TYR A 132 10.18 25.46 4.86
CA TYR A 132 10.38 26.22 3.62
C TYR A 132 10.04 27.71 3.82
N LEU A 133 8.90 28.02 4.44
CA LEU A 133 8.51 29.41 4.71
C LEU A 133 9.51 30.13 5.62
N TYR A 134 10.10 29.40 6.57
CA TYR A 134 11.17 29.89 7.43
C TYR A 134 12.49 30.09 6.65
N GLN A 135 12.97 29.06 5.94
CA GLN A 135 14.31 29.02 5.37
C GLN A 135 14.47 29.68 4.00
N LYS A 136 13.39 29.92 3.23
CA LYS A 136 13.48 30.41 1.84
C LYS A 136 14.29 31.70 1.64
N ASN A 137 14.41 32.53 2.67
CA ASN A 137 15.15 33.79 2.62
C ASN A 137 16.56 33.69 3.20
N PHE A 138 16.90 32.60 3.91
CA PHE A 138 18.15 32.46 4.67
C PHE A 138 19.03 31.32 4.18
N ASN A 139 18.43 30.27 3.59
CA ASN A 139 19.15 29.09 3.15
C ASN A 139 19.09 28.96 1.62
N LYS A 140 20.26 28.94 0.97
CA LYS A 140 20.37 28.76 -0.48
C LYS A 140 19.83 27.39 -0.95
N PHE A 141 19.80 26.38 -0.09
CA PHE A 141 19.31 25.04 -0.41
C PHE A 141 17.79 24.90 -0.32
N SER A 142 17.05 25.95 0.00
CA SER A 142 15.58 25.89 0.15
C SER A 142 14.85 25.46 -1.14
N TYR A 143 15.48 25.56 -2.31
CA TYR A 143 14.92 25.06 -3.58
C TYR A 143 14.69 23.54 -3.59
N LEU A 144 15.42 22.79 -2.75
CA LEU A 144 15.27 21.35 -2.62
C LEU A 144 13.88 20.94 -2.12
N TYR A 145 13.20 21.80 -1.36
CA TYR A 145 11.82 21.57 -0.95
C TYR A 145 10.88 21.50 -2.15
N THR A 146 10.97 22.48 -3.04
CA THR A 146 10.19 22.50 -4.28
C THR A 146 10.52 21.28 -5.15
N LEU A 147 11.81 20.93 -5.28
CA LEU A 147 12.22 19.74 -6.03
C LEU A 147 11.65 18.45 -5.42
N SER A 148 11.64 18.33 -4.08
CA SER A 148 11.08 17.15 -3.41
C SER A 148 9.57 16.99 -3.60
N LEU A 149 8.83 18.10 -3.62
CA LEU A 149 7.40 18.07 -3.94
C LEU A 149 7.15 17.57 -5.36
N PHE A 150 7.88 18.12 -6.34
CA PHE A 150 7.79 17.63 -7.73
C PHE A 150 8.23 16.17 -7.86
N GLY A 151 9.28 15.76 -7.14
CA GLY A 151 9.75 14.38 -7.10
C GLY A 151 8.69 13.43 -6.53
N SER A 152 8.06 13.79 -5.41
CA SER A 152 6.96 13.02 -4.82
C SER A 152 5.76 12.91 -5.77
N ILE A 153 5.37 14.01 -6.42
CA ILE A 153 4.27 14.02 -7.39
C ILE A 153 4.63 13.16 -8.62
N ALA A 154 5.87 13.25 -9.11
CA ALA A 154 6.34 12.46 -10.23
C ALA A 154 6.27 10.96 -9.92
N ILE A 155 6.77 10.52 -8.76
CA ILE A 155 6.67 9.12 -8.33
C ILE A 155 5.21 8.68 -8.26
N PHE A 156 4.33 9.51 -7.70
CA PHE A 156 2.90 9.22 -7.61
C PHE A 156 2.23 9.06 -8.98
N ILE A 157 2.54 9.94 -9.93
CA ILE A 157 2.02 9.86 -11.31
C ILE A 157 2.60 8.64 -12.04
N THR A 158 3.90 8.37 -11.89
CA THR A 158 4.52 7.18 -12.49
C THR A 158 3.86 5.90 -11.98
N GLY A 159 3.56 5.81 -10.69
CA GLY A 159 2.84 4.66 -10.15
C GLY A 159 1.41 4.53 -10.68
N PHE A 160 0.72 5.64 -10.96
CA PHE A 160 -0.56 5.61 -11.65
C PHE A 160 -0.45 5.03 -13.07
N ILE A 161 0.61 5.39 -13.81
CA ILE A 161 0.83 4.93 -15.19
C ILE A 161 1.22 3.44 -15.24
N VAL A 162 2.09 3.01 -14.34
CA VAL A 162 2.63 1.63 -14.31
C VAL A 162 1.70 0.65 -13.57
N ASN A 163 0.55 1.13 -13.08
CA ASN A 163 -0.32 0.44 -12.13
C ASN A 163 -0.55 -1.05 -12.46
N ILE A 164 0.02 -1.91 -11.61
CA ILE A 164 -0.27 -3.34 -11.57
C ILE A 164 -1.31 -3.52 -10.46
N PRO A 165 -2.60 -3.70 -10.78
CA PRO A 165 -3.62 -3.79 -9.74
C PRO A 165 -3.44 -5.09 -8.96
N LEU A 166 -3.00 -4.98 -7.69
CA LEU A 166 -3.05 -6.08 -6.71
C LEU A 166 -4.42 -6.11 -5.98
N LYS A 167 -5.42 -5.40 -6.53
CA LYS A 167 -6.76 -5.33 -5.95
C LYS A 167 -7.39 -6.73 -5.94
N PRO A 168 -8.02 -7.14 -4.83
CA PRO A 168 -8.67 -8.44 -4.76
C PRO A 168 -9.78 -8.51 -5.82
N ILE A 169 -9.79 -9.59 -6.60
CA ILE A 169 -10.89 -9.84 -7.52
C ILE A 169 -12.06 -10.38 -6.71
N LYS A 170 -13.22 -9.73 -6.84
CA LYS A 170 -14.47 -10.26 -6.32
C LYS A 170 -14.86 -11.51 -7.12
N LEU A 171 -14.67 -12.67 -6.51
CA LEU A 171 -15.18 -13.94 -7.02
C LEU A 171 -16.63 -14.07 -6.54
N ASP A 172 -17.54 -13.35 -7.20
CA ASP A 172 -18.97 -13.26 -6.83
C ASP A 172 -19.75 -14.54 -7.19
N SER A 173 -19.30 -15.71 -6.72
CA SER A 173 -19.88 -17.05 -7.00
C SER A 173 -20.00 -17.43 -8.49
N LYS A 174 -19.52 -16.57 -9.39
CA LYS A 174 -19.49 -16.76 -10.83
C LYS A 174 -18.12 -17.26 -11.27
N PRO A 175 -18.04 -18.16 -12.25
CA PRO A 175 -16.77 -18.58 -12.82
C PRO A 175 -16.08 -17.40 -13.53
N LEU A 176 -14.79 -17.23 -13.23
CA LEU A 176 -13.93 -16.22 -13.81
C LEU A 176 -13.05 -16.87 -14.89
N ILE A 177 -13.16 -16.42 -16.13
CA ILE A 177 -12.33 -16.88 -17.25
C ILE A 177 -11.27 -15.82 -17.55
N ILE A 178 -10.01 -16.24 -17.48
CA ILE A 178 -8.87 -15.46 -17.94
C ILE A 178 -8.59 -15.83 -19.39
N TYR A 179 -8.55 -14.81 -20.25
CA TYR A 179 -8.39 -14.98 -21.68
C TYR A 179 -7.37 -14.02 -22.29
N GLU A 180 -6.94 -14.33 -23.51
CA GLU A 180 -6.11 -13.45 -24.33
C GLU A 180 -6.81 -13.10 -25.64
N LYS A 181 -6.64 -11.85 -26.11
CA LYS A 181 -7.16 -11.39 -27.39
C LYS A 181 -6.49 -12.16 -28.54
N GLY A 182 -7.29 -12.75 -29.42
CA GLY A 182 -6.79 -13.54 -30.55
C GLY A 182 -6.65 -15.04 -30.27
N CYS A 183 -6.87 -15.50 -29.03
CA CYS A 183 -6.86 -16.93 -28.72
C CYS A 183 -8.16 -17.62 -29.16
N ASN A 184 -8.06 -18.57 -30.09
CA ASN A 184 -9.21 -19.35 -30.58
C ASN A 184 -9.83 -20.22 -29.47
N HIS A 185 -9.01 -20.88 -28.66
CA HIS A 185 -9.47 -21.70 -27.54
C HIS A 185 -10.24 -20.90 -26.48
N CYS A 186 -9.79 -19.66 -26.19
CA CYS A 186 -10.54 -18.77 -25.30
C CYS A 186 -11.91 -18.41 -25.86
N ARG A 187 -11.98 -18.13 -27.18
CA ARG A 187 -13.23 -17.78 -27.85
C ARG A 187 -14.23 -18.93 -27.82
N GLU A 188 -13.76 -20.16 -28.01
CA GLU A 188 -14.59 -21.36 -27.90
C GLU A 188 -15.19 -21.54 -26.50
N VAL A 189 -14.39 -21.38 -25.44
CA VAL A 189 -14.87 -21.47 -24.04
C VAL A 189 -15.92 -20.38 -23.74
N ILE A 190 -15.65 -19.13 -24.14
CA ILE A 190 -16.56 -18.00 -23.89
C ILE A 190 -17.87 -18.19 -24.67
N ASN A 191 -17.80 -18.64 -25.92
CA ASN A 191 -18.99 -18.92 -26.73
C ASN A 191 -19.80 -20.09 -26.17
N TYR A 192 -19.13 -21.14 -25.66
CA TYR A 192 -19.80 -22.25 -24.98
C TYR A 192 -20.64 -21.74 -23.81
N ALA A 193 -20.03 -20.95 -22.91
CA ALA A 193 -20.73 -20.39 -21.76
C ALA A 193 -21.92 -19.51 -22.16
N LYS A 194 -21.76 -18.65 -23.17
CA LYS A 194 -22.85 -17.81 -23.70
C LYS A 194 -24.01 -18.63 -24.27
N ASN A 195 -23.70 -19.65 -25.08
CA ASN A 195 -24.72 -20.49 -25.71
C ASN A 195 -25.53 -21.30 -24.67
N HIS A 196 -24.91 -21.67 -23.56
CA HIS A 196 -25.55 -22.41 -22.46
C HIS A 196 -26.07 -21.49 -21.34
N LYS A 197 -26.08 -20.16 -21.55
CA LYS A 197 -26.54 -19.14 -20.59
C LYS A 197 -25.84 -19.20 -19.22
N ILE A 198 -24.57 -19.60 -19.21
CA ILE A 198 -23.73 -19.60 -18.02
C ILE A 198 -23.20 -18.18 -17.79
N ASP A 199 -23.50 -17.62 -16.63
CA ASP A 199 -23.04 -16.29 -16.25
C ASP A 199 -21.56 -16.34 -15.83
N ILE A 200 -20.69 -15.69 -16.60
CA ILE A 200 -19.23 -15.75 -16.43
C ILE A 200 -18.64 -14.35 -16.38
N ASN A 201 -17.62 -14.19 -15.53
CA ASN A 201 -16.77 -13.00 -15.53
C ASN A 201 -15.57 -13.24 -16.44
N VAL A 202 -15.24 -12.30 -17.30
CA VAL A 202 -14.19 -12.48 -18.31
C VAL A 202 -13.11 -11.41 -18.14
N TYR A 203 -11.85 -11.83 -17.96
CA TYR A 203 -10.73 -10.95 -17.64
C TYR A 203 -9.55 -11.16 -18.59
N GLU A 204 -9.01 -10.06 -19.13
CA GLU A 204 -7.83 -10.11 -20.01
C GLU A 204 -6.58 -10.48 -19.21
N ILE A 205 -5.76 -11.39 -19.76
CA ILE A 205 -4.55 -11.91 -19.14
C ILE A 205 -3.59 -10.82 -18.66
N LYS A 206 -3.52 -9.68 -19.35
CA LYS A 206 -2.67 -8.53 -18.98
C LYS A 206 -2.91 -8.03 -17.56
N LYS A 207 -4.14 -8.14 -17.06
CA LYS A 207 -4.51 -7.71 -15.69
C LYS A 207 -4.19 -8.77 -14.63
N PHE A 208 -3.90 -10.00 -15.04
CA PHE A 208 -3.75 -11.16 -14.13
C PHE A 208 -2.42 -11.91 -14.31
N TRP A 209 -1.58 -11.45 -15.23
CA TRP A 209 -0.33 -12.11 -15.61
C TRP A 209 0.59 -12.35 -14.41
N SER A 210 0.76 -11.35 -13.54
CA SER A 210 1.59 -11.47 -12.34
C SER A 210 1.11 -12.58 -11.41
N ALA A 211 -0.21 -12.73 -11.24
CA ALA A 211 -0.80 -13.77 -10.40
C ALA A 211 -0.62 -15.17 -11.02
N LEU A 212 -0.88 -15.32 -12.33
CA LEU A 212 -0.69 -16.60 -13.02
C LEU A 212 0.76 -17.07 -12.97
N ARG A 213 1.72 -16.14 -13.10
CA ARG A 213 3.15 -16.44 -13.03
C ARG A 213 3.58 -16.98 -11.67
N ILE A 214 2.99 -16.51 -10.57
CA ILE A 214 3.25 -17.04 -9.21
C ILE A 214 2.88 -18.52 -9.13
N PHE A 215 1.82 -18.94 -9.81
CA PHE A 215 1.39 -20.34 -9.89
C PHE A 215 2.04 -21.12 -11.05
N ASN A 216 3.04 -20.55 -11.73
CA ASN A 216 3.69 -21.11 -12.91
C ASN A 216 2.73 -21.48 -14.06
N ILE A 217 1.62 -20.73 -14.19
CA ILE A 217 0.63 -20.91 -15.25
C ILE A 217 0.99 -19.98 -16.42
N ASN A 218 1.45 -20.56 -17.51
CA ASN A 218 1.93 -19.82 -18.70
C ASN A 218 1.01 -19.98 -19.91
N SER A 219 -0.22 -20.43 -19.72
CA SER A 219 -1.18 -20.75 -20.78
C SER A 219 -2.59 -20.24 -20.48
N VAL A 220 -3.39 -20.04 -21.53
CA VAL A 220 -4.80 -19.65 -21.49
C VAL A 220 -5.63 -20.56 -22.40
N PRO A 221 -6.96 -20.73 -22.19
CA PRO A 221 -7.79 -20.13 -21.14
C PRO A 221 -7.58 -20.74 -19.75
N VAL A 222 -7.85 -19.95 -18.71
CA VAL A 222 -7.83 -20.41 -17.30
C VAL A 222 -9.16 -20.04 -16.65
N LEU A 223 -9.79 -20.99 -15.96
CA LEU A 223 -10.98 -20.78 -15.14
C LEU A 223 -10.57 -20.70 -13.67
N ILE A 224 -11.10 -19.70 -12.97
CA ILE A 224 -11.04 -19.57 -11.51
C ILE A 224 -12.46 -19.60 -10.99
N TYR A 225 -12.75 -20.50 -10.07
CA TYR A 225 -14.06 -20.61 -9.44
C TYR A 225 -13.91 -20.76 -7.94
N GLN A 226 -14.72 -20.04 -7.17
CA GLN A 226 -14.75 -20.13 -5.72
C GLN A 226 -16.08 -20.73 -5.27
N SER A 227 -16.01 -21.84 -4.53
CA SER A 227 -17.17 -22.48 -3.88
C SER A 227 -16.77 -23.03 -2.53
N ASN A 228 -17.59 -22.79 -1.50
CA ASN A 228 -17.38 -23.27 -0.12
C ASN A 228 -15.95 -23.03 0.41
N ASN A 229 -15.43 -21.80 0.27
CA ASN A 229 -14.06 -21.40 0.65
C ASN A 229 -12.92 -22.16 -0.05
N LYS A 230 -13.20 -22.91 -1.12
CA LYS A 230 -12.19 -23.50 -1.99
C LYS A 230 -12.11 -22.72 -3.30
N ILE A 231 -10.89 -22.40 -3.72
CA ILE A 231 -10.61 -21.82 -5.03
C ILE A 231 -10.12 -22.95 -5.94
N THR A 232 -10.83 -23.17 -7.03
CA THR A 232 -10.48 -24.14 -8.06
C THR A 232 -9.93 -23.41 -9.27
N LEU A 233 -8.75 -23.84 -9.72
CA LEU A 233 -8.08 -23.38 -10.94
C LEU A 233 -8.12 -24.51 -11.98
N ILE A 234 -8.65 -24.23 -13.17
CA ILE A 234 -8.73 -25.18 -14.28
C ILE A 234 -8.09 -24.54 -15.51
N ILE A 235 -7.16 -25.26 -16.15
CA ILE A 235 -6.35 -24.73 -17.25
C ILE A 235 -6.70 -25.50 -18.52
N GLY A 236 -6.97 -24.80 -19.62
CA GLY A 236 -7.18 -25.41 -20.93
C GLY A 236 -8.65 -25.59 -21.29
N LYS A 237 -8.92 -25.53 -22.61
CA LYS A 237 -10.29 -25.50 -23.15
C LYS A 237 -11.14 -26.70 -22.72
N ASN A 238 -10.63 -27.91 -22.94
CA ASN A 238 -11.42 -29.14 -22.82
C ASN A 238 -11.86 -29.34 -21.37
N ASP A 239 -10.94 -29.13 -20.43
CA ASP A 239 -11.19 -29.29 -18.99
C ASP A 239 -12.21 -28.26 -18.49
N ILE A 240 -12.14 -27.02 -18.99
CA ILE A 240 -13.11 -25.97 -18.65
C ILE A 240 -14.51 -26.31 -19.20
N ILE A 241 -14.62 -26.79 -20.44
CA ILE A 241 -15.91 -27.19 -21.03
C ILE A 241 -16.48 -28.40 -20.26
N GLN A 242 -15.65 -29.39 -19.94
CA GLN A 242 -16.07 -30.55 -19.15
C GLN A 242 -16.56 -30.12 -17.76
N TRP A 243 -15.87 -29.17 -17.13
CA TRP A 243 -16.30 -28.60 -15.87
C TRP A 243 -17.66 -27.91 -15.99
N PHE A 244 -17.90 -27.10 -17.03
CA PHE A 244 -19.22 -26.48 -17.25
C PHE A 244 -20.34 -27.50 -17.39
N LYS A 245 -20.12 -28.58 -18.16
CA LYS A 245 -21.11 -29.66 -18.31
C LYS A 245 -21.44 -30.30 -16.96
N HIS A 246 -20.42 -30.62 -16.17
CA HIS A 246 -20.64 -31.26 -14.88
C HIS A 246 -21.35 -30.33 -13.88
N HIS A 247 -20.97 -29.05 -13.84
CA HIS A 247 -21.45 -28.11 -12.83
C HIS A 247 -22.82 -27.47 -13.16
N TYR A 248 -23.17 -27.35 -14.44
CA TYR A 248 -24.41 -26.66 -14.87
C TYR A 248 -25.41 -27.56 -15.62
N GLU A 249 -24.96 -28.62 -16.28
CA GLU A 249 -25.84 -29.49 -17.07
C GLU A 249 -26.19 -30.80 -16.33
N SER A 250 -25.31 -31.28 -15.45
CA SER A 250 -25.59 -32.46 -14.62
C SER A 250 -26.24 -32.04 -13.30
N LYS A 251 -27.57 -32.13 -13.22
CA LYS A 251 -28.26 -32.36 -11.93
C LYS A 251 -27.93 -33.78 -11.52
N THR A 252 -26.81 -33.99 -10.85
CA THR A 252 -26.54 -35.28 -10.20
C THR A 252 -25.74 -35.02 -8.94
N ASP A 253 -26.33 -35.44 -7.83
CA ASP A 253 -25.88 -35.20 -6.47
C ASP A 253 -24.40 -35.54 -6.28
N LEU A 254 -23.60 -34.52 -5.93
CA LEU A 254 -22.31 -34.72 -5.29
C LEU A 254 -22.49 -34.64 -3.77
N THR A 255 -23.38 -35.47 -3.22
CA THR A 255 -23.40 -35.80 -1.80
C THR A 255 -22.40 -36.92 -1.55
N SER A 256 -21.12 -36.55 -1.41
CA SER A 256 -20.14 -37.19 -0.50
C SER A 256 -18.73 -36.86 -0.98
N PHE A 257 -18.12 -35.83 -0.40
CA PHE A 257 -16.68 -35.77 -0.06
C PHE A 257 -16.44 -34.45 0.66
N LEU A 258 -16.96 -34.34 1.88
CA LEU A 258 -16.50 -33.34 2.84
C LEU A 258 -16.43 -34.01 4.22
N PRO A 259 -15.22 -34.20 4.79
CA PRO A 259 -15.11 -33.97 6.21
C PRO A 259 -15.35 -32.48 6.43
N THR A 260 -16.42 -32.15 7.15
CA THR A 260 -16.54 -30.88 7.87
C THR A 260 -15.51 -30.90 8.98
N GLN A 261 -14.30 -30.42 8.68
CA GLN A 261 -13.40 -29.91 9.70
C GLN A 261 -13.41 -28.39 9.58
N THR A 262 -13.71 -27.73 10.70
CA THR A 262 -13.34 -26.34 10.94
C THR A 262 -11.82 -26.26 10.83
N ASN A 263 -11.33 -26.10 9.61
CA ASN A 263 -9.91 -26.02 9.34
C ASN A 263 -9.39 -24.76 10.03
N GLY A 264 -8.40 -24.91 10.90
CA GLY A 264 -7.69 -23.83 11.58
C GLY A 264 -7.02 -22.89 10.57
N VAL A 265 -7.82 -22.02 9.95
CA VAL A 265 -7.40 -21.02 8.98
C VAL A 265 -7.51 -19.68 9.68
N CYS A 266 -6.36 -19.05 9.87
CA CYS A 266 -6.28 -17.68 10.34
C CYS A 266 -6.66 -16.70 9.25
N SER A 267 -7.63 -15.83 9.53
CA SER A 267 -7.87 -14.68 8.65
C SER A 267 -6.72 -13.69 8.80
N ILE A 268 -6.10 -13.34 7.68
CA ILE A 268 -5.04 -12.31 7.64
C ILE A 268 -5.55 -10.95 8.16
N LEU A 269 -6.86 -10.72 8.15
CA LEU A 269 -7.52 -9.50 8.63
C LEU A 269 -7.97 -9.57 10.11
N ASN A 270 -8.00 -10.75 10.72
CA ASN A 270 -8.32 -10.91 12.15
C ASN A 270 -7.12 -11.52 12.89
N GLN A 271 -6.47 -10.71 13.71
CA GLN A 271 -5.26 -11.07 14.49
C GLN A 271 -5.48 -12.08 15.63
N SER A 272 -6.69 -12.61 15.83
CA SER A 272 -6.96 -13.60 16.88
C SER A 272 -7.02 -15.01 16.27
N CYS A 273 -5.90 -15.70 16.30
CA CYS A 273 -5.86 -17.15 16.23
C CYS A 273 -5.39 -17.67 17.57
N GLU A 274 -6.32 -18.23 18.34
CA GLU A 274 -6.03 -19.09 19.48
C GLU A 274 -5.99 -20.55 19.03
#